data_AF-X1PT86-F1
#
_entry.id   AF-X1PT86-F1
#
_cell.length_a   1.000
_cell.length_b   1.000
_cell.length_c   1.000
_cell.angle_alpha   90.00
_cell.angle_beta   90.00
_cell.angle_gamma   90.00
#
_symmetry.space_group_name_H-M   'P 1'
#
loop_
_entity.id
_entity.type
_entity.pdbx_description
1 polymer ?
#
loop_
_entity_poly.entity_id
_entity_poly.type
_entity_poly.pdbx_seq_one_letter_code
_entity_poly.pdbx_strand_id
1 'polypeptide(L)'
;FTGFAFGAFFTGLAIVLKKKLFPKAIGYFMMLGPSTASILYIISPEPLTRQFLEWVMLFSAIGWYYIIVFITLQKLNSLLFFNPNFKW
;
A
#
# COMPACT_ATOMS: atom_id res chain seq x y z
N PHE A 1 13.54 -5.14 -1.49
CA PHE A 1 12.16 -5.56 -1.10
C PHE A 1 11.82 -5.26 0.35
N THR A 2 12.71 -5.51 1.31
CA THR A 2 12.48 -5.26 2.74
C THR A 2 11.97 -3.85 3.04
N GLY A 3 12.57 -2.80 2.48
CA GLY A 3 12.10 -1.42 2.66
C GLY A 3 10.66 -1.18 2.15
N PHE A 4 10.28 -1.79 1.04
CA PHE A 4 8.90 -1.72 0.52
C PHE A 4 7.91 -2.45 1.42
N ALA A 5 8.29 -3.61 1.96
CA ALA A 5 7.45 -4.36 2.89
C ALA A 5 7.24 -3.60 4.20
N PHE A 6 8.29 -3.00 4.76
CA PHE A 6 8.18 -2.15 5.95
C PHE A 6 7.35 -0.89 5.68
N GLY A 7 7.58 -0.22 4.55
CA GLY A 7 6.79 0.94 4.15
C GLY A 7 5.30 0.59 4.02
N ALA A 8 4.98 -0.46 3.27
CA ALA A 8 3.60 -0.92 3.11
C ALA A 8 2.97 -1.33 4.44
N PHE A 9 3.72 -1.99 5.33
CA PHE A 9 3.23 -2.39 6.65
C PHE A 9 2.84 -1.18 7.52
N PHE A 10 3.75 -0.21 7.69
CA PHE A 10 3.47 0.96 8.52
C PHE A 10 2.41 1.88 7.90
N THR A 11 2.41 2.05 6.58
CA THR A 11 1.37 2.83 5.89
C THR A 11 0.01 2.13 5.99
N GLY A 12 -0.03 0.80 5.81
CA GLY A 12 -1.25 0.01 6.00
C GLY A 12 -1.78 0.09 7.43
N LEU A 13 -0.89 0.00 8.42
CA LEU A 13 -1.23 0.18 9.84
C LEU A 13 -1.85 1.55 10.09
N ALA A 14 -1.23 2.62 9.58
CA ALA A 14 -1.74 3.97 9.71
C ALA A 14 -3.15 4.12 9.10
N ILE A 15 -3.39 3.49 7.93
CA ILE A 15 -4.70 3.47 7.27
C ILE A 15 -5.74 2.72 8.12
N VAL A 16 -5.40 1.55 8.66
CA VAL A 16 -6.32 0.75 9.49
C VAL A 16 -6.72 1.52 10.76
N LEU A 17 -5.77 2.23 11.38
CA LEU A 17 -5.97 3.03 12.58
C LEU A 17 -6.77 4.33 12.30
N LYS A 18 -6.57 4.97 11.15
CA LYS A 18 -7.27 6.21 10.76
C LYS A 18 -8.53 5.90 9.92
N LYS A 19 -9.69 5.87 10.57
CA LYS A 19 -11.02 5.57 9.96
C LYS A 19 -11.51 6.50 8.81
N LYS A 20 -10.86 7.63 8.50
CA LYS A 20 -11.51 8.73 7.76
C LYS A 20 -11.14 8.94 6.29
N LEU A 21 -9.98 8.46 5.83
CA LEU A 21 -9.47 8.82 4.49
C LEU A 21 -9.46 7.67 3.49
N PHE A 22 -9.05 6.48 3.93
CA PHE A 22 -8.85 5.34 3.04
C PHE A 22 -9.65 4.13 3.54
N PRO A 23 -10.21 3.31 2.63
CA PRO A 23 -10.84 2.05 2.99
C PRO A 23 -9.89 1.13 3.78
N LYS A 24 -10.37 0.59 4.91
CA LYS A 24 -9.56 -0.30 5.76
C LYS A 24 -9.07 -1.55 5.04
N ALA A 25 -9.81 -2.04 4.04
CA ALA A 25 -9.44 -3.19 3.23
C ALA A 25 -8.08 -2.99 2.54
N ILE A 26 -7.80 -1.77 2.04
CA ILE A 26 -6.51 -1.43 1.43
C ILE A 26 -5.41 -1.48 2.49
N GLY A 27 -5.68 -0.95 3.69
CA GLY A 27 -4.73 -1.02 4.80
C GLY A 27 -4.37 -2.45 5.19
N TYR A 28 -5.35 -3.35 5.28
CA TYR A 28 -5.09 -4.78 5.52
C TYR A 28 -4.31 -5.44 4.38
N PHE A 29 -4.65 -5.13 3.12
CA PHE A 29 -3.90 -5.63 1.97
C PHE A 29 -2.44 -5.17 1.98
N MET A 30 -2.19 -3.90 2.31
CA MET A 30 -0.84 -3.33 2.43
C MET A 30 -0.01 -3.95 3.56
N MET A 31 -0.66 -4.31 4.67
CA MET A 31 0.01 -4.98 5.78
C MET A 31 0.30 -6.44 5.48
N LEU A 32 -0.64 -7.17 4.87
CA LEU A 32 -0.52 -8.62 4.73
C LEU A 32 0.16 -9.01 3.42
N GLY A 33 -0.21 -8.43 2.28
CA GLY A 33 0.28 -8.85 0.97
C GLY A 33 1.81 -8.79 0.84
N PRO A 34 2.43 -7.61 0.94
CA PRO A 34 3.87 -7.45 0.84
C PRO A 34 4.64 -8.19 1.95
N SER A 35 4.13 -8.20 3.18
CA SER A 35 4.79 -8.85 4.31
C SER A 35 4.77 -10.37 4.20
N THR A 36 3.63 -10.98 3.83
CA THR A 36 3.53 -12.42 3.60
C THR A 36 4.42 -12.85 2.43
N ALA A 37 4.42 -12.11 1.32
CA ALA A 37 5.30 -12.40 0.18
C ALA A 37 6.79 -12.27 0.54
N SER A 38 7.14 -11.27 1.37
CA SER A 38 8.52 -11.09 1.84
C SER A 38 8.97 -12.22 2.77
N ILE A 39 8.10 -12.69 3.66
CA ILE A 39 8.39 -13.85 4.52
C ILE A 39 8.60 -15.08 3.63
N LEU A 40 7.66 -15.37 2.73
CA LEU A 40 7.76 -16.51 1.80
C LEU A 40 9.03 -16.45 0.95
N TYR A 41 9.49 -15.27 0.55
CA TYR A 41 10.72 -15.08 -0.21
C TYR A 41 11.97 -15.52 0.57
N ILE A 42 12.00 -15.32 1.89
CA ILE A 42 13.14 -15.70 2.75
C ILE A 42 13.22 -17.22 2.93
N ILE A 43 12.06 -17.88 3.12
CA ILE A 43 11.99 -19.32 3.43
C ILE A 43 11.95 -20.23 2.20
N SER A 44 11.62 -19.74 1.00
CA SER A 44 11.47 -20.60 -0.18
C SER A 44 12.82 -20.87 -0.89
N PRO A 45 13.27 -22.14 -1.02
CA PRO A 45 14.62 -22.46 -1.46
C PRO A 45 14.83 -22.62 -2.99
N GLU A 46 13.89 -22.24 -3.85
CA GLU A 46 14.01 -22.48 -5.30
C GLU A 46 13.97 -21.22 -6.18
N PRO A 47 14.71 -21.20 -7.30
CA PRO A 47 14.84 -20.02 -8.17
C PRO A 47 13.52 -19.60 -8.84
N LEU A 48 12.69 -20.55 -9.26
CA LEU A 48 11.37 -20.28 -9.86
C LEU A 48 10.42 -19.63 -8.84
N THR A 49 10.40 -20.16 -7.62
CA THR A 49 9.56 -19.69 -6.52
C THR A 49 9.95 -18.29 -6.07
N ARG A 50 11.26 -17.99 -6.05
CA ARG A 50 11.77 -16.64 -5.74
C ARG A 50 11.37 -15.61 -6.78
N GLN A 51 11.54 -15.92 -8.06
CA GLN A 51 11.19 -14.99 -9.13
C GLN A 51 9.69 -14.70 -9.15
N PHE A 52 8.85 -15.72 -8.96
CA PHE A 52 7.40 -15.53 -8.78
C PHE A 52 7.08 -14.64 -7.57
N LEU A 53 7.73 -14.86 -6.44
CA LEU A 53 7.53 -14.04 -5.23
C LEU A 53 7.98 -12.59 -5.41
N GLU A 54 9.03 -12.33 -6.18
CA GLU A 54 9.42 -10.96 -6.57
C GLU A 54 8.33 -10.27 -7.37
N TRP A 55 7.72 -10.96 -8.33
CA TRP A 55 6.56 -10.44 -9.06
C TRP A 55 5.38 -10.18 -8.15
N VAL A 56 5.04 -11.11 -7.25
CA VAL A 56 3.96 -10.93 -6.28
C VAL A 56 4.22 -9.70 -5.39
N MET A 57 5.45 -9.50 -4.93
CA MET A 57 5.83 -8.31 -4.17
C MET A 57 5.68 -7.03 -4.99
N LEU A 58 6.09 -7.05 -6.26
CA LEU A 58 6.04 -5.90 -7.16
C LEU A 58 4.60 -5.52 -7.52
N PHE A 59 3.76 -6.49 -7.89
CA PHE A 59 2.34 -6.26 -8.16
C PHE A 59 1.59 -5.82 -6.91
N SER A 60 1.91 -6.39 -5.74
CA SER A 60 1.33 -5.98 -4.48
C SER A 60 1.69 -4.52 -4.16
N ALA A 61 2.94 -4.12 -4.33
CA ALA A 61 3.40 -2.74 -4.16
C ALA A 61 2.66 -1.76 -5.09
N ILE A 62 2.53 -2.11 -6.37
CA ILE A 62 1.86 -1.26 -7.37
C ILE A 62 0.36 -1.14 -7.08
N GLY A 63 -0.29 -2.23 -6.69
CA GLY A 63 -1.74 -2.27 -6.48
C GLY A 63 -2.22 -1.28 -5.44
N TRP A 64 -1.59 -1.23 -4.27
CA TRP A 64 -1.98 -0.24 -3.25
C TRP A 64 -1.49 1.17 -3.57
N TYR A 65 -0.35 1.31 -4.25
CA TYR A 65 0.21 2.63 -4.57
C TYR A 65 -0.74 3.44 -5.46
N TYR A 66 -1.23 2.83 -6.56
CA TYR A 66 -2.18 3.50 -7.45
C TYR A 66 -3.48 3.88 -6.73
N ILE A 67 -4.02 2.99 -5.90
CA ILE A 67 -5.27 3.25 -5.18
C ILE A 67 -5.11 4.42 -4.20
N ILE A 68 -4.02 4.46 -3.43
CA ILE A 68 -3.77 5.55 -2.49
C ILE A 68 -3.58 6.87 -3.23
N VAL A 69 -2.78 6.88 -4.30
CA VAL A 69 -2.54 8.09 -5.09
C VAL A 69 -3.84 8.60 -5.69
N PHE A 70 -4.67 7.72 -6.26
CA PHE A 70 -5.96 8.09 -6.82
C PHE A 70 -6.89 8.71 -5.77
N ILE A 71 -7.07 8.06 -4.61
CA ILE A 71 -7.91 8.58 -3.52
C ILE A 71 -7.35 9.90 -2.99
N THR A 72 -6.03 10.02 -2.87
CA THR A 72 -5.37 11.24 -2.40
C THR A 72 -5.61 12.39 -3.36
N LEU A 73 -5.41 12.19 -4.66
CA LEU A 73 -5.66 13.19 -5.69
C LEU A 73 -7.13 13.62 -5.73
N GLN A 74 -8.06 12.66 -5.63
CA GLN A 74 -9.49 12.96 -5.57
C GLN A 74 -9.83 13.83 -4.36
N LYS A 75 -9.25 13.51 -3.19
CA LYS A 75 -9.47 14.29 -1.97
C LYS A 75 -8.83 15.68 -2.05
N LEU A 76 -7.62 15.77 -2.59
CA LEU A 76 -6.89 17.03 -2.74
C LEU A 76 -7.63 17.96 -3.71
N ASN A 77 -8.09 17.43 -4.84
CA ASN A 77 -8.91 18.16 -5.81
C ASN A 77 -10.22 18.67 -5.16
N SER A 78 -10.90 17.82 -4.40
CA SER A 78 -12.11 18.25 -3.66
C SER A 78 -11.83 19.36 -2.65
N LEU A 79 -10.69 19.33 -1.98
CA LEU A 79 -10.31 20.34 -0.99
C LEU A 79 -9.84 21.65 -1.63
N LEU A 80 -9.14 21.59 -2.76
CA LEU A 80 -8.63 22.79 -3.43
C LEU A 80 -9.70 23.54 -4.20
N PHE A 81 -10.57 22.82 -4.91
CA PHE A 81 -11.52 23.45 -5.85
C PHE A 81 -12.94 23.60 -5.31
N PHE A 82 -13.30 22.86 -4.25
CA PHE A 82 -14.66 22.88 -3.71
C PHE A 82 -14.74 23.28 -2.23
N ASN A 83 -13.63 23.70 -1.61
CA ASN A 83 -13.65 24.27 -0.26
C ASN A 83 -13.37 25.79 -0.32
N PRO A 84 -14.39 26.65 -0.13
CA PRO A 84 -14.23 28.10 -0.18
C PRO A 84 -13.36 28.66 0.97
N ASN A 85 -13.05 27.85 1.99
CA ASN A 85 -12.23 28.23 3.14
C ASN A 85 -10.79 27.68 3.08
N PHE A 86 -10.36 27.10 1.95
CA PHE A 86 -9.00 26.57 1.83
C PHE A 86 -7.98 27.71 1.80
N LYS A 87 -7.13 27.81 2.84
CA LYS A 87 -5.95 28.69 2.87
C LYS A 87 -4.70 27.85 2.73
N TRP A 88 -3.84 28.26 1.81
CA TRP A 88 -2.55 27.64 1.51
C TRP A 88 -1.61 27.62 2.72
#